data_AF-A0A3C1HC00-F1
#
_entry.id   AF-A0A3C1HC00-F1
#
_cell.length_a   1.000
_cell.length_b   1.000
_cell.length_c   1.000
_cell.angle_alpha   90.00
_cell.angle_beta   90.00
_cell.angle_gamma   90.00
#
_symmetry.space_group_name_H-M   'P 1'
#
loop_
_entity.id
_entity.type
_entity.pdbx_description
1 polymer ?
#
loop_
_entity_poly.entity_id
_entity_poly.type
_entity_poly.pdbx_seq_one_letter_code
_entity_poly.pdbx_strand_id
1 'polypeptide(L)'
;MDSETIDPEIKVLLVIHPKEITDKAQFAIDQFVLRGGKLIAFLDAMSLVDKPANPQNPMMANLPGGPSSLDKLLKAWGITFENTKVIADMTYSTMLSRGARGGGEKVPTFLTVNETGIEKNDILTSQLKKVMIPFGGAFSGTPAPGLKQTILLQTTADSQFVDGMQAQFSSKDIIEKFQSSGSKHTLAMRLEGKFKTAFPDGKPAAAAPDKK
;
A
#
# COMPACT_ATOMS: atom_id res chain seq x y z
N MET A 1 0.46 16.45 4.52
CA MET A 1 -1.03 16.45 4.47
C MET A 1 -1.49 16.90 5.84
N ASP A 2 -2.12 18.07 5.92
CA ASP A 2 -2.18 18.85 7.17
C ASP A 2 -3.61 19.27 7.53
N SER A 3 -4.62 18.73 6.84
CA SER A 3 -6.03 19.06 7.10
C SER A 3 -6.42 18.62 8.50
N GLU A 4 -6.90 19.57 9.31
CA GLU A 4 -7.29 19.29 10.70
C GLU A 4 -8.71 18.72 10.83
N THR A 5 -9.53 18.85 9.78
CA THR A 5 -10.88 18.28 9.71
C THR A 5 -11.22 17.86 8.27
N ILE A 6 -12.22 17.01 8.12
CA ILE A 6 -12.84 16.66 6.83
C ILE A 6 -14.27 17.15 6.86
N ASP A 7 -14.69 17.88 5.83
CA ASP A 7 -16.02 18.48 5.72
C ASP A 7 -17.14 17.44 6.02
N PRO A 8 -18.12 17.73 6.90
CA PRO A 8 -19.23 16.82 7.23
C PRO A 8 -20.06 16.32 6.03
N GLU A 9 -20.10 17.07 4.93
CA GLU A 9 -20.82 16.69 3.72
C GLU A 9 -20.10 15.58 2.96
N ILE A 10 -18.78 15.46 3.10
CA ILE A 10 -18.00 14.39 2.46
C ILE A 10 -18.40 13.03 3.04
N LYS A 11 -18.82 12.12 2.16
CA LYS A 11 -19.22 10.74 2.51
C LYS A 11 -18.18 9.68 2.14
N VAL A 12 -17.33 9.98 1.16
CA VAL A 12 -16.26 9.11 0.69
C VAL A 12 -14.97 9.91 0.66
N LEU A 13 -13.92 9.40 1.30
CA LEU A 13 -12.59 9.97 1.26
C LEU A 13 -11.65 9.02 0.51
N LEU A 14 -11.00 9.56 -0.50
CA LEU A 14 -9.94 8.87 -1.23
C LEU A 14 -8.59 9.42 -0.78
N VAL A 15 -7.75 8.55 -0.23
CA VAL A 15 -6.39 8.88 0.22
C VAL A 15 -5.41 8.08 -0.62
N ILE A 16 -4.61 8.77 -1.42
CA ILE A 16 -3.63 8.15 -2.33
C ILE A 16 -2.24 8.55 -1.88
N HIS A 17 -1.38 7.56 -1.68
CA HIS A 17 0.02 7.72 -1.31
C HIS A 17 0.24 8.79 -0.22
N PRO A 18 -0.31 8.62 1.00
CA PRO A 18 -0.18 9.58 2.09
C PRO A 18 1.23 9.52 2.71
N LYS A 19 2.26 9.81 1.91
CA LYS A 19 3.65 9.88 2.36
C LYS A 19 3.80 10.99 3.40
N GLU A 20 4.54 10.69 4.47
CA GLU A 20 4.80 11.62 5.57
C GLU A 20 3.52 12.22 6.16
N ILE A 21 2.43 11.44 6.21
CA ILE A 21 1.16 11.90 6.77
C ILE A 21 1.31 12.20 8.26
N THR A 22 0.84 13.40 8.65
CA THR A 22 0.91 13.86 10.03
C THR A 22 -0.12 13.18 10.91
N ASP A 23 0.15 13.15 12.21
CA ASP A 23 -0.81 12.70 13.23
C ASP A 23 -2.13 13.46 13.16
N LYS A 24 -2.08 14.76 12.84
CA LYS A 24 -3.28 15.60 12.68
C LYS A 24 -4.15 15.13 11.52
N ALA A 25 -3.55 14.82 10.38
CA ALA A 25 -4.30 14.31 9.23
C ALA A 25 -4.82 12.88 9.47
N GLN A 26 -4.03 12.01 10.10
CA GLN A 26 -4.53 10.70 10.52
C GLN A 26 -5.69 10.84 11.52
N PHE A 27 -5.64 11.79 12.46
CA PHE A 27 -6.76 12.10 13.35
C PHE A 27 -8.01 12.56 12.58
N ALA A 28 -7.86 13.45 11.59
CA ALA A 28 -9.00 13.86 10.76
C ALA A 28 -9.64 12.67 10.03
N ILE A 29 -8.82 11.74 9.51
CA ILE A 29 -9.29 10.50 8.86
C ILE A 29 -9.97 9.58 9.89
N ASP A 30 -9.41 9.42 11.09
CA ASP A 30 -10.00 8.65 12.19
C ASP A 30 -11.42 9.16 12.49
N GLN A 31 -11.56 10.46 12.72
CA GLN A 31 -12.87 11.08 13.01
C GLN A 31 -13.84 10.95 11.83
N PHE A 32 -13.35 11.02 10.60
CA PHE A 32 -14.15 10.76 9.40
C PHE A 32 -14.69 9.32 9.34
N VAL A 33 -13.88 8.33 9.67
CA VAL A 33 -14.31 6.92 9.72
C VAL A 33 -15.29 6.69 10.88
N LEU A 34 -15.01 7.24 12.06
CA LEU A 34 -15.86 7.08 13.25
C LEU A 34 -17.27 7.63 13.08
N ARG A 35 -17.43 8.73 12.32
CA ARG A 35 -18.76 9.28 11.98
C ARG A 35 -19.46 8.53 10.84
N GLY A 36 -18.94 7.40 10.39
CA GLY A 36 -19.54 6.55 9.35
C GLY A 36 -19.11 6.89 7.91
N GLY A 37 -18.05 7.68 7.74
CA GLY A 37 -17.46 7.95 6.44
C GLY A 37 -16.81 6.72 5.81
N LYS A 38 -16.76 6.65 4.48
CA LYS A 38 -16.14 5.55 3.74
C LYS A 38 -14.74 5.94 3.26
N LEU A 39 -13.72 5.25 3.74
CA LEU A 39 -12.33 5.48 3.36
C LEU A 39 -11.89 4.50 2.27
N ILE A 40 -11.27 5.01 1.21
CA ILE A 40 -10.49 4.23 0.25
C ILE A 40 -9.05 4.74 0.34
N ALA A 41 -8.13 3.87 0.76
CA ALA A 41 -6.73 4.21 0.94
C ALA A 41 -5.84 3.37 0.03
N PHE A 42 -4.96 4.05 -0.72
CA PHE A 42 -3.91 3.44 -1.54
C PHE A 42 -2.57 3.75 -0.89
N LEU A 43 -1.90 2.71 -0.39
CA LEU A 43 -0.61 2.79 0.29
C LEU A 43 0.44 2.10 -0.57
N ASP A 44 1.58 2.75 -0.70
CA ASP A 44 2.71 2.25 -1.48
C ASP A 44 3.85 1.85 -0.56
N ALA A 45 4.40 0.65 -0.76
CA ALA A 45 5.72 0.31 -0.22
C ALA A 45 6.82 1.05 -0.99
N MET A 46 6.62 1.25 -2.30
CA MET A 46 7.53 1.99 -3.15
C MET A 46 6.75 2.65 -4.28
N SER A 47 6.67 3.98 -4.27
CA SER A 47 5.85 4.72 -5.23
C SER A 47 6.54 4.89 -6.58
N LEU A 48 5.77 4.69 -7.66
CA LEU A 48 6.24 4.92 -9.04
C LEU A 48 6.34 6.41 -9.41
N VAL A 49 5.56 7.25 -8.75
CA VAL A 49 5.35 8.65 -9.15
C VAL A 49 5.96 9.65 -8.18
N ASP A 50 6.26 9.22 -6.96
CA ASP A 50 7.02 10.01 -5.99
C ASP A 50 8.49 10.05 -6.41
N LYS A 51 8.85 11.13 -7.11
CA LYS A 51 10.23 11.36 -7.55
C LYS A 51 11.03 12.07 -6.46
N PRO A 52 12.30 11.71 -6.25
CA PRO A 52 13.15 12.33 -5.26
C PRO A 52 13.35 13.84 -5.52
N ALA A 53 13.47 14.60 -4.43
CA ALA A 53 13.37 16.07 -4.40
C ALA A 53 14.39 16.83 -5.25
N ASN A 54 15.52 16.21 -5.61
CA ASN A 54 16.51 16.82 -6.48
C ASN A 54 16.83 15.92 -7.69
N PRO A 55 16.10 16.07 -8.81
CA PRO A 55 16.33 15.29 -10.02
C PRO A 55 17.69 15.56 -10.68
N GLN A 56 18.36 16.66 -10.31
CA GLN A 56 19.64 17.06 -10.88
C GLN A 56 20.82 16.30 -10.26
N ASN A 57 20.64 15.69 -9.09
CA ASN A 57 21.63 14.79 -8.53
C ASN A 57 21.35 13.36 -9.07
N PRO A 58 22.20 12.80 -9.95
CA PRO A 58 21.97 11.50 -10.57
C PRO A 58 21.84 10.36 -9.55
N MET A 59 22.49 10.48 -8.40
CA MET A 59 22.43 9.49 -7.33
C MET A 59 21.07 9.53 -6.60
N MET A 60 20.50 10.71 -6.42
CA MET A 60 19.18 10.88 -5.81
C MET A 60 18.08 10.53 -6.81
N ALA A 61 18.21 10.90 -8.08
CA ALA A 61 17.23 10.65 -9.14
C ALA A 61 16.88 9.15 -9.32
N ASN A 62 17.79 8.27 -8.93
CA ASN A 62 17.64 6.82 -9.02
C ASN A 62 17.17 6.14 -7.73
N LEU A 63 16.91 6.91 -6.66
CA LEU A 63 16.34 6.31 -5.45
C LEU A 63 14.87 5.89 -5.69
N PRO A 64 14.44 4.77 -5.10
CA PRO A 64 13.04 4.39 -5.11
C PRO A 64 12.15 5.46 -4.48
N GLY A 65 10.92 5.61 -4.98
CA GLY A 65 9.93 6.47 -4.35
C GLY A 65 9.67 6.03 -2.91
N GLY A 66 9.49 7.00 -2.02
CA GLY A 66 9.36 6.73 -0.59
C GLY A 66 8.08 5.94 -0.28
N PRO A 67 8.03 5.24 0.87
CA PRO A 67 6.82 4.55 1.28
C PRO A 67 5.76 5.52 1.81
N SER A 68 4.51 5.07 1.84
CA SER A 68 3.41 5.72 2.55
C SER A 68 2.73 4.75 3.52
N SER A 69 2.02 5.28 4.51
CA SER A 69 1.31 4.46 5.49
C SER A 69 0.21 5.26 6.19
N LEU A 70 -0.65 4.54 6.92
CA LEU A 70 -1.60 5.07 7.89
C LEU A 70 -1.37 4.35 9.23
N ASP A 71 -0.13 4.38 9.73
CA ASP A 71 0.35 3.43 10.73
C ASP A 71 -0.50 3.43 12.02
N LYS A 72 -0.89 4.60 12.53
CA LYS A 72 -1.70 4.73 13.75
C LYS A 72 -3.07 4.13 13.56
N LEU A 73 -3.69 4.43 12.41
CA LEU A 73 -5.01 3.90 12.05
C LEU A 73 -4.96 2.39 11.88
N LEU A 74 -4.05 1.89 11.05
CA LEU A 74 -3.90 0.45 10.78
C LEU A 74 -3.62 -0.33 12.07
N LYS A 75 -2.71 0.15 12.93
CA LYS A 75 -2.42 -0.46 14.23
C LYS A 75 -3.66 -0.53 15.12
N ALA A 76 -4.44 0.56 15.22
CA ALA A 76 -5.69 0.58 15.98
C ALA A 76 -6.74 -0.40 15.43
N TRP A 77 -6.68 -0.70 14.13
CA TRP A 77 -7.55 -1.65 13.45
C TRP A 77 -7.00 -3.08 13.43
N GLY A 78 -5.84 -3.33 14.03
CA GLY A 78 -5.20 -4.65 14.11
C GLY A 78 -4.47 -5.08 12.83
N ILE A 79 -4.26 -4.16 11.90
CA ILE A 79 -3.63 -4.39 10.60
C ILE A 79 -2.23 -3.77 10.58
N THR A 80 -1.31 -4.41 9.89
CA THR A 80 0.01 -3.87 9.55
C THR A 80 0.17 -3.84 8.05
N PHE A 81 0.92 -2.87 7.54
CA PHE A 81 1.32 -2.79 6.14
C PHE A 81 2.84 -2.86 6.05
N GLU A 82 3.35 -3.86 5.33
CA GLU A 82 4.77 -3.97 5.00
C GLU A 82 5.11 -2.95 3.93
N ASN A 83 5.81 -1.90 4.34
CA ASN A 83 6.20 -0.77 3.50
C ASN A 83 7.72 -0.57 3.42
N THR A 84 8.51 -1.47 3.99
CA THR A 84 9.99 -1.45 3.89
C THR A 84 10.49 -2.31 2.74
N LYS A 85 9.67 -3.28 2.31
CA LYS A 85 9.93 -4.18 1.18
C LYS A 85 8.74 -4.21 0.24
N VAL A 86 9.01 -4.56 -1.01
CA VAL A 86 7.96 -4.80 -1.99
C VAL A 86 7.71 -6.30 -2.15
N ILE A 87 6.51 -6.68 -2.53
CA ILE A 87 6.16 -8.09 -2.74
C ILE A 87 6.37 -8.47 -4.22
N ALA A 88 7.14 -9.53 -4.42
CA ALA A 88 7.31 -10.20 -5.70
C ALA A 88 6.42 -11.45 -5.77
N ASP A 89 5.88 -11.76 -6.95
CA ASP A 89 5.12 -13.00 -7.20
C ASP A 89 5.43 -13.50 -8.62
N MET A 90 5.90 -14.74 -8.71
CA MET A 90 6.37 -15.33 -9.96
C MET A 90 5.23 -15.76 -10.89
N THR A 91 4.04 -16.00 -10.34
CA THR A 91 2.82 -16.31 -11.08
C THR A 91 2.18 -15.04 -11.64
N TYR A 92 2.13 -13.97 -10.84
CA TYR A 92 1.54 -12.68 -11.24
C TYR A 92 2.53 -11.69 -11.86
N SER A 93 3.80 -12.07 -12.04
CA SER A 93 4.80 -11.24 -12.69
C SER A 93 4.36 -10.68 -14.05
N THR A 94 4.71 -9.43 -14.33
CA THR A 94 4.34 -8.76 -15.58
C THR A 94 5.52 -8.68 -16.54
N MET A 95 5.28 -8.90 -17.84
CA MET A 95 6.25 -8.61 -18.89
C MET A 95 6.18 -7.11 -19.22
N LEU A 96 7.26 -6.37 -18.95
CA LEU A 96 7.36 -4.95 -19.26
C LEU A 96 8.32 -4.73 -20.43
N SER A 97 8.01 -3.76 -21.28
CA SER A 97 8.96 -3.28 -22.29
C SER A 97 10.01 -2.40 -21.63
N ARG A 98 11.08 -3.00 -21.11
CA ARG A 98 12.25 -2.30 -20.54
C ARG A 98 13.48 -2.58 -21.42
N GLY A 99 14.13 -1.52 -21.89
CA GLY A 99 15.39 -1.57 -22.63
C GLY A 99 15.34 -1.00 -24.06
N ALA A 100 16.49 -0.54 -24.54
CA ALA A 100 16.66 0.14 -25.83
C ALA A 100 16.32 -0.71 -27.07
N ARG A 101 16.16 -2.03 -26.91
CA ARG A 101 15.89 -2.99 -27.99
C ARG A 101 14.47 -3.56 -28.01
N GLY A 102 13.56 -3.05 -27.17
CA GLY A 102 12.14 -3.44 -27.20
C GLY A 102 11.84 -4.89 -26.78
N GLY A 103 12.78 -5.57 -26.11
CA GLY A 103 12.53 -6.89 -25.52
C GLY A 103 11.70 -6.77 -24.24
N GLY A 104 10.75 -7.69 -24.07
CA GLY A 104 9.99 -7.80 -22.82
C GLY A 104 10.87 -8.35 -21.69
N GLU A 105 10.95 -7.64 -20.58
CA GLU A 105 11.58 -8.08 -19.33
C GLU A 105 10.50 -8.58 -18.36
N LYS A 106 10.68 -9.78 -17.80
CA LYS A 106 9.82 -10.30 -16.74
C LYS A 106 10.15 -9.57 -15.43
N VAL A 107 9.19 -8.84 -14.87
CA VAL A 107 9.36 -8.08 -13.63
C VAL A 107 8.45 -8.67 -12.56
N PRO A 108 8.97 -9.48 -11.62
CA PRO A 108 8.16 -10.19 -10.63
C PRO A 108 7.58 -9.27 -9.54
N THR A 109 8.07 -8.05 -9.42
CA THR A 109 7.55 -7.00 -8.52
C THR A 109 6.51 -6.09 -9.18
N PHE A 110 6.22 -6.30 -10.48
CA PHE A 110 5.05 -5.74 -11.13
C PHE A 110 3.98 -6.82 -11.21
N LEU A 111 3.02 -6.77 -10.30
CA LEU A 111 2.01 -7.81 -10.22
C LEU A 111 0.86 -7.48 -11.17
N THR A 112 0.49 -8.40 -12.05
CA THR A 112 -0.81 -8.44 -12.71
C THR A 112 -1.61 -9.55 -12.04
N VAL A 113 -2.28 -9.20 -10.95
CA VAL A 113 -3.15 -10.12 -10.20
C VAL A 113 -4.36 -10.43 -11.07
N ASN A 114 -4.57 -11.70 -11.39
CA ASN A 114 -5.70 -12.15 -12.18
C ASN A 114 -6.81 -12.73 -11.26
N GLU A 115 -7.87 -13.24 -11.87
CA GLU A 115 -9.04 -13.82 -11.18
C GLU A 115 -8.73 -14.87 -10.10
N THR A 116 -7.57 -15.53 -10.09
CA THR A 116 -7.20 -16.49 -9.03
C THR A 116 -6.75 -15.81 -7.73
N GLY A 117 -6.37 -14.53 -7.81
CA GLY A 117 -5.97 -13.70 -6.68
C GLY A 117 -7.00 -12.63 -6.31
N ILE A 118 -8.12 -12.56 -7.04
CA ILE A 118 -9.20 -11.61 -6.84
C ILE A 118 -10.39 -12.32 -6.17
N GLU A 119 -10.98 -11.72 -5.14
CA GLU A 119 -12.22 -12.22 -4.54
C GLU A 119 -13.39 -12.09 -5.55
N LYS A 120 -14.02 -13.20 -5.92
CA LYS A 120 -15.03 -13.22 -6.99
C LYS A 120 -16.44 -12.89 -6.52
N ASN A 121 -16.71 -13.08 -5.23
CA ASN A 121 -18.06 -12.93 -4.69
C ASN A 121 -18.29 -11.56 -4.05
N ASP A 122 -17.26 -10.71 -3.99
CA ASP A 122 -17.41 -9.35 -3.47
C ASP A 122 -17.87 -8.38 -4.55
N ILE A 123 -18.82 -7.51 -4.20
CA ILE A 123 -19.38 -6.52 -5.13
C ILE A 123 -18.32 -5.58 -5.71
N LEU A 124 -17.23 -5.29 -4.97
CA LEU A 124 -16.16 -4.39 -5.41
C LEU A 124 -15.26 -5.03 -6.47
N THR A 125 -15.15 -6.36 -6.49
CA THR A 125 -14.15 -7.08 -7.27
C THR A 125 -14.72 -8.11 -8.23
N SER A 126 -16.01 -8.44 -8.15
CA SER A 126 -16.69 -9.46 -8.95
C SER A 126 -16.58 -9.28 -10.48
N GLN A 127 -16.43 -8.04 -10.95
CA GLN A 127 -16.26 -7.73 -12.38
C GLN A 127 -14.79 -7.52 -12.79
N LEU A 128 -13.86 -7.54 -11.83
CA LEU A 128 -12.44 -7.35 -12.11
C LEU A 128 -11.82 -8.65 -12.63
N LYS A 129 -11.15 -8.55 -13.78
CA LYS A 129 -10.40 -9.68 -14.36
C LYS A 129 -8.91 -9.64 -14.03
N LYS A 130 -8.35 -8.43 -13.99
CA LYS A 130 -6.93 -8.18 -13.77
C LYS A 130 -6.76 -6.86 -13.02
N VAL A 131 -5.84 -6.82 -12.06
CA VAL A 131 -5.42 -5.62 -11.35
C VAL A 131 -3.90 -5.55 -11.38
N MET A 132 -3.35 -4.42 -11.83
CA MET A 132 -1.91 -4.20 -11.83
C MET A 132 -1.49 -3.48 -10.55
N ILE A 133 -0.51 -4.04 -9.85
CA ILE A 133 0.06 -3.50 -8.61
C ILE A 133 1.59 -3.47 -8.78
N PRO A 134 2.14 -2.36 -9.28
CA PRO A 134 3.57 -2.19 -9.35
C PRO A 134 4.15 -1.92 -7.97
N PHE A 135 5.19 -2.66 -7.60
CA PHE A 135 5.95 -2.43 -6.37
C PHE A 135 5.09 -2.37 -5.09
N GLY A 136 4.05 -3.21 -5.06
CA GLY A 136 3.11 -3.26 -3.94
C GLY A 136 3.79 -3.68 -2.64
N GLY A 137 3.23 -3.20 -1.52
CA GLY A 137 3.45 -3.83 -0.23
C GLY A 137 2.43 -4.95 0.00
N ALA A 138 2.36 -5.43 1.23
CA ALA A 138 1.29 -6.33 1.64
C ALA A 138 0.83 -6.07 3.07
N PHE A 139 -0.43 -6.40 3.31
CA PHE A 139 -1.05 -6.30 4.62
C PHE A 139 -1.02 -7.63 5.37
N SER A 140 -0.92 -7.52 6.68
CA SER A 140 -0.98 -8.64 7.62
C SER A 140 -1.71 -8.21 8.90
N GLY A 141 -1.95 -9.17 9.80
CA GLY A 141 -2.60 -8.92 11.09
C GLY A 141 -3.99 -9.54 11.18
N THR A 142 -4.67 -9.23 12.28
CA THR A 142 -6.01 -9.72 12.60
C THR A 142 -6.87 -8.52 12.94
N PRO A 143 -8.06 -8.37 12.33
CA PRO A 143 -8.89 -7.20 12.54
C PRO A 143 -9.26 -7.04 14.02
N ALA A 144 -9.22 -5.80 14.50
CA ALA A 144 -9.59 -5.48 15.87
C ALA A 144 -11.05 -5.88 16.17
N PRO A 145 -11.40 -6.15 17.45
CA PRO A 145 -12.75 -6.54 17.83
C PRO A 145 -13.82 -5.57 17.31
N GLY A 146 -14.85 -6.11 16.66
CA GLY A 146 -15.92 -5.32 16.04
C GLY A 146 -15.69 -4.97 14.56
N LEU A 147 -14.53 -5.34 14.01
CA LEU A 147 -14.23 -5.25 12.58
C LEU A 147 -14.27 -6.62 11.93
N LYS A 148 -14.83 -6.66 10.73
CA LYS A 148 -14.77 -7.79 9.80
C LYS A 148 -13.81 -7.43 8.67
N GLN A 149 -12.90 -8.36 8.37
CA GLN A 149 -11.99 -8.27 7.24
C GLN A 149 -12.49 -9.14 6.09
N THR A 150 -12.50 -8.58 4.89
CA THR A 150 -12.68 -9.31 3.63
C THR A 150 -11.44 -9.08 2.78
N ILE A 151 -10.70 -10.14 2.43
CA ILE A 151 -9.56 -10.06 1.53
C ILE A 151 -10.09 -9.87 0.10
N LEU A 152 -9.64 -8.82 -0.58
CA LEU A 152 -10.09 -8.49 -1.94
C LEU A 152 -9.08 -8.93 -2.99
N LEU A 153 -7.79 -8.74 -2.71
CA LEU A 153 -6.67 -9.12 -3.56
C LEU A 153 -5.60 -9.81 -2.72
N GLN A 154 -5.00 -10.86 -3.24
CA GLN A 154 -3.90 -11.58 -2.57
C GLN A 154 -2.88 -12.12 -3.57
N THR A 155 -1.65 -12.33 -3.11
CA THR A 155 -0.62 -13.06 -3.87
C THR A 155 -0.92 -14.56 -3.92
N THR A 156 -0.12 -15.27 -4.71
CA THR A 156 0.01 -16.73 -4.63
C THR A 156 1.00 -17.12 -3.52
N ALA A 157 1.11 -18.42 -3.25
CA ALA A 157 2.17 -18.94 -2.39
C ALA A 157 3.57 -18.77 -3.03
N ASP A 158 3.65 -18.59 -4.34
CA ASP A 158 4.88 -18.36 -5.10
C ASP A 158 5.28 -16.87 -5.07
N SER A 159 5.34 -16.33 -3.85
CA SER A 159 5.61 -14.92 -3.58
C SER A 159 6.69 -14.72 -2.51
N GLN A 160 7.42 -13.60 -2.58
CA GLN A 160 8.56 -13.27 -1.72
C GLN A 160 8.70 -11.76 -1.53
N PHE A 161 9.03 -11.29 -0.32
CA PHE A 161 9.39 -9.89 -0.11
C PHE A 161 10.82 -9.60 -0.57
N VAL A 162 11.00 -8.52 -1.32
CA VAL A 162 12.28 -8.09 -1.87
C VAL A 162 12.57 -6.63 -1.52
N ASP A 163 13.85 -6.29 -1.44
CA ASP A 163 14.29 -4.92 -1.19
C ASP A 163 13.94 -3.98 -2.37
N GLY A 164 13.62 -2.72 -2.08
CA GLY A 164 13.20 -1.74 -3.10
C GLY A 164 14.26 -1.46 -4.16
N MET A 165 15.54 -1.40 -3.79
CA MET A 165 16.63 -1.21 -4.75
C MET A 165 16.75 -2.41 -5.69
N GLN A 166 16.65 -3.62 -5.15
CA GLN A 166 16.64 -4.84 -5.96
C GLN A 166 15.43 -4.89 -6.88
N ALA A 167 14.25 -4.50 -6.38
CA ALA A 167 13.02 -4.44 -7.17
C ALA A 167 13.10 -3.47 -8.35
N GLN A 168 13.77 -2.33 -8.16
CA GLN A 168 13.88 -1.30 -9.18
C GLN A 168 14.87 -1.68 -10.29
N PHE A 169 16.01 -2.29 -9.93
CA PHE A 169 17.17 -2.43 -10.83
C PHE A 169 17.55 -3.87 -11.20
N SER A 170 17.05 -4.89 -10.48
CA SER A 170 17.61 -6.24 -10.52
C SER A 170 16.56 -7.33 -10.70
N SER A 171 15.62 -7.20 -11.65
CA SER A 171 14.57 -8.21 -11.88
C SER A 171 15.14 -9.61 -12.15
N LYS A 172 16.25 -9.71 -12.89
CA LYS A 172 16.93 -10.98 -13.18
C LYS A 172 17.47 -11.65 -11.91
N ASP A 173 18.15 -10.89 -11.05
CA ASP A 173 18.68 -11.42 -9.80
C ASP A 173 17.56 -11.88 -8.87
N ILE A 174 16.42 -11.15 -8.83
CA ILE A 174 15.25 -11.56 -8.07
C ILE A 174 14.74 -12.92 -8.57
N ILE A 175 14.66 -13.12 -9.88
CA ILE A 175 14.20 -14.39 -10.47
C ILE A 175 15.17 -15.53 -10.15
N GLU A 176 16.48 -15.31 -10.33
CA GLU A 176 17.51 -16.35 -10.10
C GLU A 176 17.60 -16.79 -8.64
N LYS A 177 17.43 -15.84 -7.71
CA LYS A 177 17.54 -16.07 -6.27
C LYS A 177 16.18 -16.22 -5.59
N PHE A 178 15.11 -16.35 -6.36
CA PHE A 178 13.75 -16.38 -5.85
C PHE A 178 13.54 -17.56 -4.91
N GLN A 179 12.97 -17.27 -3.74
CA GLN A 179 12.58 -18.26 -2.75
C GLN A 179 11.15 -17.99 -2.35
N SER A 180 10.24 -18.86 -2.79
CA SER A 180 8.83 -18.81 -2.42
C SER A 180 8.68 -18.84 -0.89
N SER A 181 7.88 -17.91 -0.37
CA SER A 181 7.50 -17.90 1.05
C SER A 181 6.53 -19.02 1.44
N GLY A 182 5.99 -19.76 0.46
CA GLY A 182 4.96 -20.79 0.68
C GLY A 182 3.62 -20.24 1.20
N SER A 183 3.48 -18.92 1.29
CA SER A 183 2.35 -18.24 1.95
C SER A 183 1.76 -17.17 1.03
N LYS A 184 0.44 -16.97 1.12
CA LYS A 184 -0.23 -15.87 0.43
C LYS A 184 -0.18 -14.62 1.30
N HIS A 185 -0.04 -13.46 0.66
CA HIS A 185 -0.02 -12.15 1.31
C HIS A 185 -1.18 -11.29 0.82
N THR A 186 -1.79 -10.52 1.71
CA THR A 186 -2.95 -9.69 1.37
C THR A 186 -2.49 -8.42 0.66
N LEU A 187 -2.96 -8.19 -0.56
CA LEU A 187 -2.63 -7.00 -1.36
C LEU A 187 -3.69 -5.90 -1.18
N ALA A 188 -4.95 -6.28 -0.99
CA ALA A 188 -6.03 -5.36 -0.70
C ALA A 188 -7.10 -6.04 0.17
N MET A 189 -7.74 -5.26 1.04
CA MET A 189 -8.82 -5.74 1.90
C MET A 189 -9.90 -4.67 2.10
N ARG A 190 -11.11 -5.11 2.45
CA ARG A 190 -12.15 -4.26 3.05
C ARG A 190 -12.26 -4.56 4.54
N LEU A 191 -12.23 -3.51 5.35
CA LEU A 191 -12.63 -3.54 6.75
C LEU A 191 -14.02 -2.91 6.89
N GLU A 192 -14.90 -3.57 7.60
CA GLU A 192 -16.27 -3.09 7.87
C GLU A 192 -16.67 -3.39 9.32
N GLY A 193 -17.42 -2.48 9.95
CA GLY A 193 -17.89 -2.67 11.31
C GLY A 193 -17.79 -1.42 12.17
N LYS A 194 -17.59 -1.62 13.48
CA LYS A 194 -17.47 -0.53 14.47
C LYS A 194 -16.01 -0.26 14.76
N PHE A 195 -15.48 0.78 14.14
CA PHE A 195 -14.11 1.23 14.37
C PHE A 195 -13.95 1.86 15.75
N LYS A 196 -12.83 1.57 16.41
CA LYS A 196 -12.38 2.29 17.60
C LYS A 196 -11.39 3.37 17.17
N THR A 197 -11.38 4.48 17.89
CA THR A 197 -10.44 5.58 17.62
C THR A 197 -8.99 5.10 17.80
N ALA A 198 -8.12 5.54 16.89
CA ALA A 198 -6.67 5.45 17.05
C ALA A 198 -6.10 6.53 17.98
N PHE A 199 -6.93 7.47 18.43
CA PHE A 199 -6.54 8.66 19.20
C PHE A 199 -7.37 8.77 20.49
N PRO A 200 -7.16 7.88 21.47
CA PRO A 200 -7.94 7.88 22.72
C PRO A 200 -7.78 9.18 23.52
N ASP A 201 -6.63 9.84 23.39
CA ASP A 201 -6.32 11.11 24.06
C ASP A 201 -6.85 12.34 23.28
N GLY A 202 -7.55 12.13 22.16
CA GLY A 202 -8.13 13.18 21.34
C GLY A 202 -7.17 13.81 20.34
N LYS A 203 -7.46 15.05 19.95
CA LYS A 203 -6.73 15.76 18.88
C LYS A 203 -5.25 15.94 19.27
N PRO A 204 -4.30 15.49 18.43
CA PRO A 204 -2.88 15.70 18.67
C PRO A 204 -2.54 17.19 18.82
N ALA A 205 -1.61 17.50 19.72
CA ALA A 205 -1.09 18.86 19.87
C ALA A 205 -0.46 19.34 18.56
N ALA A 206 -0.46 20.66 18.32
CA ALA A 206 0.32 21.22 17.23
C ALA A 206 1.80 20.88 17.46
N ALA A 207 2.46 20.30 16.46
CA ALA A 207 3.91 20.15 16.49
C ALA A 207 4.50 21.54 16.77
N ALA A 208 5.33 21.63 17.80
CA ALA A 208 6.10 22.85 18.04
C ALA A 208 6.90 23.15 16.76
N PRO A 209 6.96 24.41 16.29
CA PRO A 209 7.70 24.73 15.09
C PRO A 209 9.15 24.28 15.29
N ASP A 210 9.67 23.50 14.34
CA ASP A 210 11.08 23.11 14.33
C ASP A 210 11.93 24.37 14.48
N LYS A 211 12.68 24.43 15.59
CA LYS A 211 13.72 25.45 15.74
C LYS A 211 14.78 25.13 14.68
N LYS A 212 14.78 25.93 13.62
CA LYS A 212 15.86 26.04 12.64
C LYS A 212 17.23 26.14 13.32
#